data_AF-A0A2H0ANY9-F1
#
_entry.id   AF-A0A2H0ANY9-F1
#
_cell.length_a   1.000
_cell.length_b   1.000
_cell.length_c   1.000
_cell.angle_alpha   90.00
_cell.angle_beta   90.00
_cell.angle_gamma   90.00
#
_symmetry.space_group_name_H-M   'P 1'
#
loop_
_entity.id
_entity.type
_entity.pdbx_description
1 polymer ?
#
loop_
_entity_poly.entity_id
_entity_poly.type
_entity_poly.pdbx_seq_one_letter_code
_entity_poly.pdbx_strand_id
1 'polypeptide(L)'
;MKEKIKKNIGEIMIIAGSGLFSCNVFNFSYQTFGKGGLLKMPGTEELEGIAYYYSSNSLILISIGVMLIVGGILIIRNRNYGKQN
;
A
#
# COMPACT_ATOMS: atom_id res chain seq x y z
N MET A 1 23.91 6.97 -19.86
CA MET A 1 23.16 6.82 -18.58
C MET A 1 21.65 6.99 -18.78
N LYS A 2 21.19 8.10 -19.40
CA LYS A 2 19.76 8.35 -19.71
C LYS A 2 19.07 7.20 -20.48
N GLU A 3 19.72 6.58 -21.45
CA GLU A 3 19.10 5.49 -22.24
C GLU A 3 18.90 4.19 -21.45
N LYS A 4 19.81 3.84 -20.55
CA LYS A 4 19.66 2.66 -19.68
C LYS A 4 18.49 2.83 -18.71
N ILE A 5 18.31 4.05 -18.18
CA ILE A 5 17.18 4.38 -17.30
C ILE A 5 15.86 4.30 -18.06
N LYS A 6 15.79 4.88 -19.27
CA LYS A 6 14.59 4.78 -20.12
C LYS A 6 14.25 3.33 -20.48
N LYS A 7 15.28 2.51 -20.74
CA LYS A 7 15.08 1.09 -21.04
C LYS A 7 14.45 0.35 -19.87
N ASN A 8 14.88 0.61 -18.64
CA ASN A 8 14.45 -0.13 -17.44
C ASN A 8 13.38 0.60 -16.60
N ILE A 9 12.72 1.62 -17.15
CA ILE A 9 11.82 2.47 -16.38
C ILE A 9 10.64 1.69 -15.79
N GLY A 10 10.11 0.71 -16.53
CA GLY A 10 9.01 -0.13 -16.05
C GLY A 10 9.43 -1.04 -14.90
N GLU A 11 10.60 -1.67 -15.01
CA GLU A 11 11.16 -2.50 -13.96
C GLU A 11 11.47 -1.68 -12.69
N ILE A 12 12.01 -0.47 -12.83
CA ILE A 12 12.25 0.46 -11.71
C ILE A 12 10.94 0.86 -11.03
N MET A 13 9.89 1.17 -11.81
CA MET A 13 8.57 1.49 -11.26
C MET A 13 7.98 0.34 -10.45
N ILE A 14 8.12 -0.90 -10.90
CA ILE A 14 7.65 -2.08 -10.16
C ILE A 14 8.42 -2.24 -8.85
N ILE A 15 9.75 -2.10 -8.87
CA ILE A 15 10.58 -2.22 -7.66
C ILE A 15 10.22 -1.12 -6.65
N ALA A 16 10.16 0.13 -7.11
CA ALA A 16 9.80 1.26 -6.26
C ALA A 16 8.38 1.13 -5.70
N GLY A 17 7.41 0.78 -6.54
CA GLY A 17 6.02 0.57 -6.14
C GLY A 17 5.85 -0.57 -5.15
N SER A 18 6.55 -1.69 -5.35
CA SER A 18 6.52 -2.86 -4.45
C SER A 18 7.14 -2.53 -3.09
N GLY A 19 8.25 -1.80 -3.05
CA GLY A 19 8.86 -1.33 -1.81
C GLY A 19 7.93 -0.40 -1.04
N LEU A 20 7.35 0.58 -1.75
CA LEU A 20 6.44 1.57 -1.17
C LEU A 20 5.14 0.93 -0.66
N PHE A 21 4.58 -0.03 -1.41
CA PHE A 21 3.44 -0.84 -0.97
C PHE A 21 3.78 -1.64 0.29
N SER A 22 4.85 -2.44 0.26
CA SER A 22 5.22 -3.34 1.35
C SER A 22 5.50 -2.57 2.64
N CYS A 23 6.26 -1.48 2.58
CA CYS A 23 6.56 -0.65 3.75
C CYS A 23 5.31 -0.06 4.40
N ASN A 24 4.27 0.26 3.62
CA ASN A 24 3.07 0.90 4.15
C ASN A 24 1.97 -0.08 4.57
N VAL A 25 1.89 -1.26 3.93
CA VAL A 25 0.97 -2.33 4.34
C VAL A 25 1.32 -2.86 5.73
N PHE A 26 2.60 -2.93 6.09
CA PHE A 26 2.98 -3.32 7.45
C PHE A 26 2.92 -2.17 8.46
N ASN A 27 2.67 -0.93 8.02
CA ASN A 27 2.58 0.25 8.87
C ASN A 27 1.12 0.56 9.26
N PHE A 28 0.41 -0.47 9.74
CA PHE A 28 -0.92 -0.30 10.31
C PHE A 28 -0.82 0.15 11.77
N SER A 29 -1.76 0.98 12.20
CA SER A 29 -1.94 1.35 13.59
C SER A 29 -3.02 0.46 14.21
N TYR A 30 -2.95 0.30 15.52
CA TYR A 30 -4.01 -0.37 16.26
C TYR A 30 -4.41 0.49 17.46
N GLN A 31 -5.69 0.41 17.80
CA GLN A 31 -6.22 0.99 19.01
C GLN A 31 -6.94 -0.11 19.78
N THR A 32 -6.52 -0.31 21.02
CA THR A 32 -7.21 -1.16 21.98
C THR A 32 -8.40 -0.38 22.55
N PHE A 33 -9.55 -1.03 22.67
CA PHE A 33 -10.71 -0.52 23.38
C PHE A 33 -11.15 -1.55 24.42
N GLY A 34 -11.42 -1.08 25.63
CA GLY A 34 -11.70 -1.93 26.79
C GLY A 34 -10.98 -1.40 28.03
N LYS A 35 -11.71 -1.34 29.15
CA LYS A 35 -11.37 -0.70 30.43
C LYS A 35 -11.33 0.85 30.40
N GLY A 36 -12.50 1.48 30.42
CA GLY A 36 -12.65 2.88 30.87
C GLY A 36 -13.39 3.86 29.96
N GLY A 37 -13.83 3.44 28.77
CA GLY A 37 -14.57 4.31 27.83
C GLY A 37 -16.01 4.61 28.27
N LEU A 38 -16.45 5.84 28.04
CA LEU A 38 -17.73 6.50 28.43
C LEU A 38 -19.06 5.76 28.14
N LEU A 39 -19.04 4.56 27.58
CA LEU A 39 -20.23 3.75 27.27
C LEU A 39 -20.33 2.57 28.25
N LYS A 40 -20.50 2.85 29.54
CA LYS A 40 -20.93 1.85 30.51
C LYS A 40 -22.43 1.62 30.35
N MET A 41 -22.81 0.59 29.61
CA MET A 41 -24.18 0.07 29.68
C MET A 41 -24.25 -0.86 30.91
N PRO A 42 -25.04 -0.53 31.95
CA PRO A 42 -25.17 -1.42 33.10
C PRO A 42 -25.82 -2.75 32.66
N GLY A 43 -25.13 -3.87 32.91
CA GLY A 43 -25.62 -5.21 32.59
C GLY A 43 -24.99 -5.87 31.35
N THR A 44 -24.04 -5.22 30.67
CA THR A 44 -23.30 -5.83 29.54
C THR A 44 -21.84 -6.10 29.92
N GLU A 45 -21.32 -7.28 29.55
CA GLU A 45 -19.89 -7.61 29.67
C GLU A 45 -19.04 -6.59 28.90
N GLU A 46 -17.91 -6.17 29.49
CA GLU A 46 -16.98 -5.26 28.81
C GLU A 46 -16.42 -5.94 27.57
N LEU A 47 -16.85 -5.50 26.38
CA LEU A 47 -16.27 -5.95 25.12
C LEU A 47 -14.87 -5.32 24.97
N GLU A 48 -13.85 -6.13 25.24
CA GLU A 48 -12.47 -5.80 24.93
C GLU A 48 -12.16 -6.18 23.46
N GLY A 49 -11.49 -5.29 22.73
CA GLY A 49 -11.13 -5.55 21.35
C GLY A 49 -9.97 -4.70 20.85
N ILE A 50 -9.43 -5.11 19.71
CA ILE A 50 -8.35 -4.41 19.01
C ILE A 50 -8.86 -4.02 17.64
N ALA A 51 -8.93 -2.72 17.38
CA ALA A 51 -9.24 -2.20 16.05
C ALA A 51 -7.94 -1.91 15.31
N TYR A 52 -7.75 -2.54 14.15
CA TYR A 52 -6.63 -2.29 13.24
C TYR A 52 -7.06 -1.33 12.14
N TYR A 53 -6.27 -0.30 11.87
CA TYR A 53 -6.58 0.68 10.84
C TYR A 53 -5.30 1.25 10.22
N TYR A 54 -5.43 1.71 8.97
CA TYR A 54 -4.37 2.46 8.30
C TYR A 54 -4.61 3.95 8.46
N SER A 55 -3.52 4.69 8.68
CA SER A 55 -3.58 6.15 8.54
C SER A 55 -3.93 6.52 7.09
N SER A 56 -4.59 7.67 6.89
CA SER A 56 -4.87 8.18 5.53
C SER A 56 -3.59 8.31 4.70
N ASN A 57 -2.46 8.67 5.32
CA ASN A 57 -1.17 8.75 4.65
C ASN A 57 -0.69 7.37 4.18
N SER A 58 -0.80 6.34 5.02
CA SER A 58 -0.48 4.95 4.65
C SER A 58 -1.35 4.48 3.48
N LEU A 59 -2.65 4.78 3.48
CA LEU A 59 -3.56 4.41 2.39
C LEU A 59 -3.19 5.07 1.06
N ILE A 60 -2.83 6.35 1.09
CA ILE A 60 -2.37 7.08 -0.11
C ILE A 60 -1.09 6.45 -0.65
N LEU A 61 -0.12 6.17 0.22
CA LEU A 61 1.15 5.56 -0.17
C LEU A 61 0.95 4.14 -0.74
N ILE A 62 0.10 3.32 -0.11
CA ILE A 62 -0.29 2.01 -0.65
C ILE A 62 -0.87 2.16 -2.05
N SER A 63 -1.79 3.12 -2.25
CA SER A 63 -2.44 3.36 -3.53
C SER A 63 -1.43 3.80 -4.61
N ILE A 64 -0.51 4.71 -4.29
CA ILE A 64 0.58 5.13 -5.19
C ILE A 64 1.48 3.93 -5.52
N GLY A 65 1.80 3.09 -4.53
CA GLY A 65 2.59 1.87 -4.73
C GLY A 65 1.94 0.93 -5.77
N VAL A 66 0.63 0.68 -5.65
CA VAL A 66 -0.13 -0.12 -6.62
C VAL A 66 -0.12 0.53 -8.01
N MET A 67 -0.34 1.84 -8.10
CA MET A 67 -0.31 2.56 -9.38
C MET A 67 1.05 2.45 -10.08
N LEU A 68 2.15 2.53 -9.33
CA LEU A 68 3.50 2.35 -9.87
C LEU A 68 3.74 0.92 -10.39
N ILE A 69 3.27 -0.09 -9.68
CA ILE A 69 3.37 -1.49 -10.11
C ILE A 69 2.59 -1.69 -11.41
N VAL A 70 1.33 -1.29 -11.44
CA VAL A 70 0.46 -1.43 -12.63
C VAL A 70 1.04 -0.64 -13.81
N GLY A 71 1.45 0.61 -13.58
CA GLY A 71 2.08 1.45 -14.60
C GLY A 71 3.37 0.83 -15.15
N GLY A 72 4.21 0.27 -14.28
CA GLY A 72 5.43 -0.42 -14.69
C GLY A 72 5.15 -1.66 -15.54
N ILE A 73 4.15 -2.47 -15.16
CA ILE A 73 3.71 -3.63 -15.95
C ILE A 73 3.21 -3.20 -17.34
N LEU A 74 2.39 -2.16 -17.41
CA LEU A 74 1.87 -1.63 -18.67
C LEU A 74 2.99 -1.14 -19.59
N ILE A 75 4.00 -0.45 -19.04
CA ILE A 75 5.17 0.01 -19.81
C ILE A 75 5.96 -1.17 -20.37
N ILE A 76 6.26 -2.19 -19.55
CA ILE A 76 6.99 -3.39 -20.00
C ILE A 76 6.20 -4.09 -21.11
N ARG A 77 4.88 -4.24 -20.91
CA ARG A 77 3.99 -4.88 -21.88
C ARG A 77 3.97 -4.11 -23.21
N ASN A 78 3.84 -2.78 -23.17
CA ASN A 78 3.85 -1.94 -24.37
C ASN A 78 5.20 -2.02 -25.12
N ARG A 79 6.32 -2.02 -24.39
CA ARG A 79 7.67 -2.18 -24.97
C ARG A 79 7.83 -3.52 -25.70
N ASN A 80 7.20 -4.59 -25.21
CA ASN A 80 7.27 -5.91 -25.82
C ASN A 80 6.41 -6.01 -27.08
N TYR A 81 5.21 -5.41 -27.10
CA TYR A 81 4.40 -5.33 -28.32
C TYR A 81 5.10 -4.53 -29.42
N GLY A 82 5.72 -3.39 -29.09
CA GLY A 82 6.44 -2.57 -30.06
C GLY A 82 7.71 -3.21 -30.64
N LYS A 83 8.17 -4.36 -30.11
CA LYS A 83 9.30 -5.13 -30.65
C LYS A 83 8.86 -6.28 -31.57
N GLN A 84 7.56 -6.60 -31.60
CA GLN A 84 7.00 -7.68 -32.42
C GLN A 84 6.48 -7.19 -33.79
N ASN A 85 6.44 -5.87 -34.00
CA ASN A 85 6.21 -5.22 -35.29
C ASN A 85 7.54 -4.72 -35.86
#